data_AF-J5KBT3-F1
#
_entry.id   AF-J5KBT3-F1
#
_cell.length_a   1.000
_cell.length_b   1.000
_cell.length_c   1.000
_cell.angle_alpha   90.00
_cell.angle_beta   90.00
_cell.angle_gamma   90.00
#
_symmetry.space_group_name_H-M   'P 1'
#
loop_
_entity.id
_entity.type
_entity.pdbx_description
1 polymer ?
#
loop_
_entity_poly.entity_id
_entity_poly.type
_entity_poly.pdbx_seq_one_letter_code
_entity_poly.pdbx_strand_id
1 'polypeptide(L)'
;MLIYNQGGFGIAHILGVLTLLAVVIGIFVEKTLILGWMSKYFYTLCYTSTFLFHMIPAITDGLRRLPVNDPIAKSFSDPIIINFHILFFIIYLVILIFQFRKIKG
;
A
#
# COMPACT_ATOMS: atom_id res chain seq x y z
N MET A 1 -23.51 0.96 24.04
CA MET A 1 -23.05 0.58 22.68
C MET A 1 -22.22 1.72 22.07
N LEU A 2 -21.03 2.02 22.64
CA LEU A 2 -20.15 3.12 22.20
C LEU A 2 -18.71 2.65 21.88
N ILE A 3 -18.51 1.34 21.77
CA ILE A 3 -17.17 0.72 21.66
C ILE A 3 -16.60 0.82 20.23
N TYR A 4 -17.45 1.10 19.23
CA TYR A 4 -17.08 1.13 17.81
C TYR A 4 -16.75 2.52 17.25
N ASN A 5 -16.58 3.55 18.07
CA ASN A 5 -16.13 4.86 17.57
C ASN A 5 -14.61 5.03 17.67
N GLN A 6 -13.86 4.09 17.09
CA GLN A 6 -12.38 4.06 17.08
C GLN A 6 -11.76 4.93 15.96
N GLY A 7 -12.51 5.92 15.44
CA GLY A 7 -12.16 6.71 14.27
C GLY A 7 -12.98 6.27 13.06
N GLY A 8 -13.71 7.22 12.46
CA GLY A 8 -14.61 6.96 11.33
C GLY A 8 -13.92 6.53 10.04
N PHE A 9 -14.67 6.56 8.94
CA PHE A 9 -14.18 6.22 7.61
C PHE A 9 -13.17 7.26 7.09
N GLY A 10 -11.90 7.08 7.44
CA GLY A 10 -10.79 7.96 7.07
C GLY A 10 -9.92 7.44 5.92
N ILE A 11 -8.82 8.16 5.63
CA ILE A 11 -7.87 7.84 4.57
C ILE A 11 -7.33 6.41 4.67
N ALA A 12 -7.09 5.90 5.89
CA ALA A 12 -6.65 4.53 6.11
C ALA A 12 -7.66 3.48 5.60
N HIS A 13 -8.97 3.74 5.70
CA HIS A 13 -10.00 2.85 5.16
C HIS A 13 -9.99 2.86 3.64
N ILE A 14 -9.88 4.05 3.02
CA ILE A 14 -9.77 4.19 1.55
C ILE A 14 -8.56 3.41 1.05
N LEU A 15 -7.41 3.56 1.70
CA LEU A 15 -6.20 2.80 1.34
C LEU A 15 -6.39 1.30 1.51
N GLY A 16 -7.06 0.84 2.57
CA GLY A 16 -7.42 -0.57 2.74
C GLY A 16 -8.32 -1.10 1.61
N VAL A 17 -9.32 -0.33 1.18
CA VAL A 17 -10.17 -0.68 0.03
C VAL A 17 -9.35 -0.73 -1.25
N LEU A 18 -8.44 0.24 -1.47
CA LEU A 18 -7.53 0.23 -2.63
C LEU A 18 -6.59 -0.97 -2.62
N THR A 19 -6.08 -1.38 -1.45
CA THR A 19 -5.29 -2.61 -1.29
C THR A 19 -6.09 -3.82 -1.76
N LEU A 20 -7.32 -4.00 -1.27
CA LEU A 20 -8.17 -5.14 -1.66
C LEU A 20 -8.50 -5.10 -3.15
N LEU A 21 -8.84 -3.93 -3.68
CA LEU A 21 -9.15 -3.75 -5.09
C LEU A 21 -7.94 -4.07 -5.97
N ALA A 22 -6.74 -3.62 -5.59
CA ALA A 22 -5.50 -3.93 -6.30
C ALA A 22 -5.25 -5.45 -6.34
N VAL A 23 -5.42 -6.17 -5.22
CA VAL A 23 -5.28 -7.63 -5.18
C VAL A 23 -6.31 -8.32 -6.08
N VAL A 24 -7.59 -7.96 -5.94
CA VAL A 24 -8.68 -8.59 -6.72
C VAL A 24 -8.49 -8.37 -8.21
N ILE A 25 -8.16 -7.15 -8.63
CA ILE A 25 -7.91 -6.83 -10.03
C ILE A 25 -6.65 -7.55 -10.54
N GLY A 26 -5.58 -7.60 -9.73
CA GLY A 26 -4.36 -8.32 -10.07
C GLY A 26 -4.64 -9.80 -10.34
N ILE A 27 -5.38 -10.46 -9.44
CA ILE A 27 -5.79 -11.87 -9.59
C ILE A 27 -6.66 -12.06 -10.82
N PHE A 28 -7.64 -11.18 -11.02
CA PHE A 28 -8.55 -11.27 -12.16
C PHE A 28 -7.79 -11.18 -13.50
N VAL A 29 -6.89 -10.20 -13.64
CA VAL A 29 -6.10 -10.03 -14.87
C VAL A 29 -5.08 -11.15 -15.05
N GLU A 30 -4.46 -11.63 -13.98
CA GLU A 30 -3.54 -12.78 -14.03
C GLU A 30 -4.24 -14.04 -14.52
N LYS A 31 -5.45 -14.33 -14.03
CA LYS A 31 -6.20 -15.55 -14.37
C LYS A 31 -6.85 -15.52 -15.74
N THR A 32 -7.35 -14.36 -16.14
CA THR A 32 -8.11 -14.22 -17.39
C THR A 32 -7.22 -13.86 -18.59
N LEU A 33 -6.04 -13.28 -18.35
CA LEU A 33 -5.11 -12.79 -19.38
C LEU A 33 -5.80 -11.89 -20.42
N ILE A 34 -6.85 -11.16 -20.03
CA ILE A 34 -7.68 -10.33 -20.91
C ILE A 34 -6.88 -9.23 -21.65
N LEU A 35 -5.71 -8.86 -21.15
CA LEU A 35 -4.83 -7.85 -21.75
C LEU A 35 -3.69 -8.50 -22.58
N GLY A 36 -3.75 -9.81 -22.83
CA GLY A 36 -2.73 -10.56 -23.56
C GLY A 36 -1.36 -10.42 -22.92
N TRP A 37 -0.36 -10.05 -23.72
CA TRP A 37 1.03 -9.85 -23.27
C TRP A 37 1.18 -8.74 -22.21
N MET A 38 0.29 -7.74 -22.19
CA MET A 38 0.30 -6.66 -21.20
C MET A 38 -0.21 -7.10 -19.83
N SER A 39 -0.91 -8.23 -19.74
CA SER A 39 -1.42 -8.77 -18.47
C SER A 39 -0.28 -8.92 -17.45
N LYS A 40 0.90 -9.39 -17.90
CA LYS A 40 2.11 -9.55 -17.06
C LYS A 40 2.50 -8.26 -16.34
N TYR A 41 2.50 -7.13 -17.04
CA TYR A 41 2.84 -5.84 -16.46
C TYR A 41 1.74 -5.33 -15.53
N PHE A 42 0.48 -5.56 -15.90
CA PHE A 42 -0.66 -5.05 -15.17
C PHE A 42 -0.86 -5.74 -13.81
N TYR A 43 -0.90 -7.08 -13.75
CA TYR A 43 -1.01 -7.76 -12.45
C TYR A 43 0.23 -7.53 -11.58
N THR A 44 1.42 -7.35 -12.18
CA THR A 44 2.64 -6.96 -11.47
C THR A 44 2.50 -5.59 -10.82
N LEU A 45 1.96 -4.61 -11.55
CA LEU A 45 1.65 -3.28 -11.01
C LEU A 45 0.65 -3.37 -9.86
N CYS A 46 -0.43 -4.14 -10.03
CA CYS A 46 -1.47 -4.34 -9.02
C CYS A 46 -0.91 -4.94 -7.72
N TYR A 47 -0.14 -6.01 -7.81
CA TYR A 47 0.46 -6.65 -6.63
C TYR A 47 1.52 -5.77 -5.97
N THR A 48 2.31 -5.04 -6.75
CA THR A 48 3.31 -4.11 -6.19
C THR A 48 2.63 -2.91 -5.53
N SER A 49 1.51 -2.42 -6.08
CA SER A 49 0.70 -1.34 -5.50
C SER A 49 0.01 -1.75 -4.21
N THR A 50 -0.37 -3.02 -4.08
CA THR A 50 -0.92 -3.60 -2.85
C THR A 50 0.01 -3.35 -1.67
N PHE A 51 1.31 -3.63 -1.85
CA PHE A 51 2.33 -3.36 -0.83
C PHE A 51 2.37 -1.88 -0.45
N LEU A 52 2.43 -0.97 -1.43
CA LEU A 52 2.47 0.48 -1.17
C LEU A 52 1.25 0.96 -0.37
N PHE A 53 0.04 0.61 -0.83
CA PHE A 53 -1.20 1.04 -0.18
C PHE A 53 -1.34 0.47 1.24
N HIS A 54 -0.84 -0.73 1.49
CA HIS A 54 -0.89 -1.35 2.80
C HIS A 54 0.18 -0.81 3.76
N MET A 55 1.35 -0.46 3.25
CA MET A 55 2.46 0.06 4.07
C MET A 55 2.17 1.45 4.65
N ILE A 56 1.45 2.30 3.92
CA ILE A 56 1.09 3.66 4.38
C ILE A 56 0.33 3.65 5.72
N PRO A 57 -0.83 2.98 5.87
CA PRO A 57 -1.54 2.93 7.15
C PRO A 57 -0.77 2.12 8.19
N ALA A 58 -0.07 1.05 7.78
CA ALA A 58 0.70 0.21 8.71
C ALA A 58 1.82 0.99 9.41
N ILE A 59 2.63 1.77 8.67
CA ILE A 59 3.69 2.58 9.28
C ILE A 59 3.12 3.76 10.07
N THR A 60 2.07 4.39 9.56
CA THR A 60 1.41 5.53 10.23
C THR A 60 0.83 5.10 11.57
N ASP A 61 0.16 3.95 11.63
CA ASP A 61 -0.39 3.40 12.87
C ASP A 61 0.72 2.90 13.80
N GLY A 62 1.72 2.19 13.26
CA GLY A 62 2.87 1.71 14.01
C GLY A 62 3.64 2.83 14.72
N LEU A 63 4.02 3.88 14.00
CA LEU A 63 4.76 5.02 14.58
C LEU A 63 3.94 5.84 15.58
N ARG A 64 2.60 5.80 15.48
CA ARG A 64 1.71 6.53 16.38
C ARG A 64 1.25 5.71 17.59
N ARG A 65 1.50 4.40 17.59
CA ARG A 65 1.16 3.50 18.71
C ARG A 65 2.39 2.97 19.45
N LEU A 66 3.57 3.00 18.82
CA LEU A 66 4.79 2.43 19.36
C LEU A 66 5.91 3.48 19.54
N PRO A 67 6.76 3.31 20.58
CA PRO A 67 6.57 2.40 21.71
C PRO A 67 5.37 2.80 22.60
N VAL A 68 4.81 1.83 23.31
CA VAL A 68 3.64 2.05 24.18
C VAL A 68 4.03 3.05 25.28
N ASN A 69 3.25 4.12 25.44
CA ASN A 69 3.45 5.29 26.32
C ASN A 69 4.34 6.43 25.79
N ASP A 70 5.09 6.23 24.71
CA ASP A 70 5.87 7.31 24.09
C ASP A 70 5.89 7.16 22.55
N PRO A 71 4.77 7.43 21.85
CA PRO A 71 4.70 7.27 20.40
C PRO A 71 5.73 8.10 19.65
N ILE A 72 6.38 7.49 18.66
CA ILE A 72 7.41 8.15 17.83
C ILE A 72 6.81 9.35 17.08
N ALA A 73 5.60 9.20 16.52
CA ALA A 73 4.92 10.25 15.79
C ALA A 73 3.69 10.75 16.55
N LYS A 74 3.56 12.07 16.70
CA LYS A 74 2.48 12.68 17.51
C LYS A 74 1.27 13.10 16.67
N SER A 75 1.46 13.27 15.37
CA SER A 75 0.40 13.66 14.43
C SER A 75 0.52 12.91 13.11
N PHE A 76 -0.52 12.96 12.26
CA PHE A 76 -0.45 12.38 10.91
C PHE A 76 0.48 13.13 9.96
N SER A 77 0.77 14.40 10.26
CA SER A 77 1.60 15.29 9.44
C SER A 77 3.02 15.40 9.98
N ASP A 78 3.41 14.49 10.89
CA ASP A 78 4.74 14.46 11.47
C ASP A 78 5.79 14.20 10.37
N PRO A 79 6.87 15.00 10.27
CA PRO A 79 7.88 14.84 9.23
C PRO A 79 8.43 13.42 9.12
N ILE A 80 8.52 12.70 10.24
CA ILE A 80 8.99 11.31 10.23
C ILE A 80 8.06 10.40 9.42
N ILE A 81 6.74 10.58 9.56
CA ILE A 81 5.74 9.81 8.81
C ILE A 81 5.90 10.10 7.31
N ILE A 82 6.00 11.37 6.92
CA ILE A 82 6.17 11.78 5.52
C ILE A 82 7.43 11.17 4.91
N ASN A 83 8.54 11.16 5.66
CA ASN A 83 9.79 10.53 5.22
C ASN A 83 9.63 9.03 4.96
N PHE A 84 8.89 8.30 5.80
CA PHE A 84 8.58 6.89 5.54
C PHE A 84 7.70 6.71 4.31
N HIS A 85 6.71 7.57 4.06
CA HIS A 85 5.90 7.50 2.84
C HIS A 85 6.76 7.66 1.59
N ILE A 86 7.66 8.64 1.57
CA ILE A 86 8.60 8.88 0.48
C ILE A 86 9.51 7.67 0.30
N LEU A 87 10.06 7.11 1.40
CA LEU A 87 10.91 5.93 1.36
C LEU A 87 10.17 4.73 0.74
N PHE A 88 8.95 4.42 1.20
CA PHE A 88 8.17 3.31 0.65
C PHE A 88 7.77 3.55 -0.81
N PHE A 89 7.51 4.79 -1.20
CA PHE A 89 7.26 5.15 -2.59
C PHE A 89 8.49 4.90 -3.48
N ILE A 90 9.69 5.28 -3.00
CA ILE A 90 10.95 4.99 -3.71
C ILE A 90 11.18 3.48 -3.82
N ILE A 91 11.00 2.72 -2.73
CA ILE A 91 11.12 1.26 -2.72
C ILE A 91 10.13 0.64 -3.72
N TYR A 92 8.88 1.11 -3.72
CA TYR A 92 7.86 0.70 -4.69
C TYR A 92 8.32 0.92 -6.13
N LEU A 93 8.83 2.10 -6.48
CA LEU A 93 9.31 2.40 -7.83
C LEU A 93 10.49 1.51 -8.22
N VAL A 94 11.47 1.33 -7.33
CA VAL A 94 12.64 0.47 -7.57
C VAL A 94 12.20 -0.97 -7.84
N ILE A 95 11.34 -1.52 -7.00
CA ILE A 95 10.81 -2.87 -7.15
C ILE A 95 10.00 -3.01 -8.44
N LEU A 96 9.15 -2.04 -8.76
CA LEU A 96 8.31 -2.07 -9.96
C LEU A 96 9.15 -2.03 -11.24
N ILE A 97 10.12 -1.10 -11.32
CA ILE A 97 11.04 -0.99 -12.46
C ILE A 97 11.84 -2.28 -12.61
N PHE A 98 12.34 -2.83 -11.51
CA PHE A 98 13.08 -4.10 -11.54
C PHE A 98 12.21 -5.25 -12.06
N GLN A 99 10.98 -5.39 -11.57
CA GLN A 99 10.05 -6.42 -12.03
C GLN A 99 9.71 -6.23 -13.52
N PHE A 100 9.44 -5.01 -13.97
CA PHE A 100 9.15 -4.72 -15.38
C PHE A 100 10.32 -5.07 -16.30
N ARG A 101 11.56 -4.82 -15.88
CA ARG A 101 12.76 -5.24 -16.62
C ARG A 101 12.95 -6.76 -16.66
N LYS A 102 12.50 -7.46 -15.60
CA LYS A 102 12.61 -8.92 -15.48
C LYS A 102 11.54 -9.66 -16.30
N ILE A 103 10.38 -9.03 -16.53
CA ILE A 103 9.35 -9.57 -17.43
C ILE A 103 9.94 -9.61 -18.84
N LYS A 104 10.39 -10.79 -19.24
CA LYS A 104 10.74 -11.08 -20.64
C LYS A 104 9.44 -11.38 -21.40
N GLY A 105 9.32 -10.79 -22.59
CA GLY A 105 8.24 -11.07 -23.55
C GLY A 105 8.07 -12.56 -23.72
#